data_AF-A0AAU4I0S2-F1
#
_entry.id   AF-A0AAU4I0S2-F1
#
_cell.length_a   1.000
_cell.length_b   1.000
_cell.length_c   1.000
_cell.angle_alpha   90.00
_cell.angle_beta   90.00
_cell.angle_gamma   90.00
#
_symmetry.space_group_name_H-M   'P 1'
#
loop_
_entity.id
_entity.type
_entity.pdbx_description
1 polymer ?
#
loop_
_entity_poly.entity_id
_entity_poly.type
_entity_poly.pdbx_seq_one_letter_code
_entity_poly.pdbx_strand_id
1 'polypeptide(L)'
;MSGCGCGQPPIAIGGCQPSKPACPPAACPGSKPCEHCETTPLRDSAPYRVAATASSTDPTPYYTIANTHAALDPVVAQTILNSGTGMFPADDGTHNGQHTWLAGVVHIDPTELRGNPTSVTISASVHVRNDGRNAACQLYGRFALWNGTAPIRTVLLGPPDLPAGGDDNGVIPPTTVLLADVLAGKVVVELNLETGNDDTCGVGPKRWTVDSFVLTVQASAPGCGRPFLRTTCRDCDGTVTCTTDTLDGSTIPYAAVPPVLPVASCQDGCATVRPPCISTDRGNAITRGSDGCLYAPDTPALDPSPCNAARNTTGGLLVPRIDLTGIAPGGNSGIERSVDIDVTGTPGCPETWEIGARLTPVSAFLNAERQNANLLARTGSDVPIPESDIVLREAGVYHIDCDVRYALGSATGGSGYIIGWLRDETTDTLLTSFTQIAAINAERQEQQGGTTHIMTEYTAASAPRTVRLHLMFVLTGGKISNAEAGGTDSNGATRMRLLKVRD
;
A
#
# COMPACT_ATOMS: atom_id res chain seq x y z
N MET A 1 67.30 -2.38 59.82
CA MET A 1 66.90 -3.80 59.80
C MET A 1 65.43 -3.84 59.41
N SER A 2 65.05 -4.22 58.19
CA SER A 2 65.04 -5.58 57.60
C SER A 2 64.09 -6.54 58.35
N GLY A 3 63.07 -7.15 57.74
CA GLY A 3 62.57 -7.06 56.35
C GLY A 3 62.15 -8.43 55.79
N CYS A 4 61.31 -8.42 54.74
CA CYS A 4 60.79 -9.60 54.01
C CYS A 4 59.83 -10.52 54.82
N GLY A 5 58.95 -11.31 54.20
CA GLY A 5 58.61 -11.35 52.77
C GLY A 5 57.56 -12.40 52.37
N CYS A 6 56.49 -11.92 51.72
CA CYS A 6 55.71 -12.50 50.60
C CYS A 6 55.37 -14.02 50.52
N GLY A 7 54.08 -14.30 50.23
CA GLY A 7 53.57 -15.63 49.82
C GLY A 7 52.22 -15.56 49.08
N GLN A 8 52.27 -15.36 47.76
CA GLN A 8 51.18 -15.46 46.76
C GLN A 8 51.80 -16.13 45.49
N PRO A 9 51.06 -16.59 44.44
CA PRO A 9 49.73 -16.22 43.92
C PRO A 9 48.84 -17.49 43.72
N PRO A 10 47.93 -17.70 42.72
CA PRO A 10 47.24 -16.85 41.71
C PRO A 10 45.67 -16.81 41.87
N ILE A 11 44.92 -15.77 41.46
CA ILE A 11 44.57 -15.29 40.09
C ILE A 11 43.80 -16.37 39.29
N ALA A 12 42.59 -16.17 38.73
CA ALA A 12 41.72 -14.98 38.55
C ALA A 12 40.30 -15.25 39.16
N ILE A 13 39.12 -14.65 38.84
CA ILE A 13 38.60 -13.73 37.78
C ILE A 13 37.78 -12.60 38.47
N GLY A 14 37.58 -11.45 37.79
CA GLY A 14 36.88 -10.27 38.34
C GLY A 14 35.37 -10.20 38.08
N GLY A 15 34.62 -9.66 39.06
CA GLY A 15 33.21 -9.26 38.92
C GLY A 15 33.04 -7.74 38.91
N CYS A 16 31.96 -7.26 38.29
CA CYS A 16 31.67 -5.82 38.20
C CYS A 16 31.30 -5.23 39.57
N GLN A 17 32.09 -4.28 40.06
CA GLN A 17 31.72 -3.44 41.21
C GLN A 17 30.90 -2.23 40.73
N PRO A 18 29.79 -1.86 41.40
CA PRO A 18 28.93 -0.77 40.95
C PRO A 18 29.63 0.60 41.07
N SER A 19 29.59 1.39 39.99
CA SER A 19 30.16 2.72 39.94
C SER A 19 29.31 3.73 40.70
N LYS A 20 29.70 3.96 41.97
CA LYS A 20 29.65 5.18 42.79
C LYS A 20 28.49 6.21 42.53
N PRO A 21 27.69 6.59 43.55
CA PRO A 21 26.63 7.58 43.39
C PRO A 21 27.17 8.99 43.10
N ALA A 22 26.28 9.86 42.60
CA ALA A 22 26.58 11.21 42.16
C ALA A 22 27.29 12.08 43.22
N CYS A 23 28.25 12.90 42.79
CA CYS A 23 28.92 13.87 43.65
C CYS A 23 28.02 15.09 43.91
N PRO A 24 27.79 15.49 45.17
CA PRO A 24 27.28 16.83 45.48
C PRO A 24 28.37 17.89 45.22
N PRO A 25 28.01 19.15 44.94
CA PRO A 25 28.98 20.21 44.68
C PRO A 25 29.74 20.59 45.95
N ALA A 26 31.04 20.32 45.99
CA ALA A 26 31.96 20.81 47.01
C ALA A 26 32.59 22.12 46.54
N ALA A 27 32.08 23.26 46.99
CA ALA A 27 32.65 24.56 46.63
C ALA A 27 34.07 24.73 47.19
N CYS A 28 35.04 25.02 46.33
CA CYS A 28 36.42 25.26 46.75
C CYS A 28 36.58 26.64 47.44
N PRO A 29 37.04 26.70 48.70
CA PRO A 29 37.22 27.96 49.40
C PRO A 29 38.52 28.67 48.97
N GLY A 30 38.43 29.64 48.06
CA GLY A 30 39.52 30.58 47.78
C GLY A 30 39.62 31.10 46.34
N SER A 31 39.09 30.37 45.36
CA SER A 31 39.00 30.82 43.96
C SER A 31 37.87 31.84 43.78
N LYS A 32 38.09 32.87 42.96
CA LYS A 32 36.98 33.67 42.44
C LYS A 32 36.10 32.78 41.55
N PRO A 33 34.76 32.89 41.60
CA PRO A 33 33.88 32.12 40.73
C PRO A 33 33.95 32.68 39.30
N CYS A 34 34.91 32.18 38.52
CA CYS A 34 34.96 32.29 37.07
C CYS A 34 34.70 30.94 36.37
N GLU A 35 34.20 29.94 37.11
CA GLU A 35 33.51 28.81 36.49
C GLU A 35 32.22 29.30 35.83
N HIS A 36 32.08 29.06 34.52
CA HIS A 36 30.90 29.44 33.75
C HIS A 36 30.23 28.19 33.18
N CYS A 37 28.97 27.96 33.57
CA CYS A 37 28.14 26.88 33.05
C CYS A 37 27.06 27.45 32.13
N GLU A 38 27.05 26.98 30.88
CA GLU A 38 26.04 27.32 29.87
C GLU A 38 25.17 26.09 29.60
N THR A 39 23.85 26.27 29.52
CA THR A 39 22.90 25.22 29.18
C THR A 39 22.32 25.46 27.79
N THR A 40 22.70 24.62 26.82
CA THR A 40 22.23 24.71 25.42
C THR A 40 21.12 23.69 25.15
N PRO A 41 19.99 24.07 24.52
CA PRO A 41 18.99 23.13 24.06
C PRO A 41 19.43 22.45 22.75
N LEU A 42 19.54 21.13 22.77
CA LEU A 42 20.03 20.29 21.67
C LEU A 42 19.01 19.20 21.30
N ARG A 43 19.22 18.55 20.15
CA ARG A 43 18.58 17.28 19.76
C ARG A 43 19.64 16.24 19.49
N ASP A 44 19.30 14.99 19.78
CA ASP A 44 20.12 13.82 19.44
C ASP A 44 19.58 13.09 18.19
N SER A 45 20.06 11.89 17.88
CA SER A 45 19.62 11.06 16.77
C SER A 45 18.71 9.89 17.17
N ALA A 46 18.18 9.88 18.41
CA ALA A 46 17.33 8.80 18.89
C ALA A 46 16.02 8.71 18.06
N PRO A 47 15.56 7.49 17.70
CA PRO A 47 14.30 7.34 16.97
C PRO A 47 13.12 7.96 17.72
N TYR A 48 12.32 8.75 17.02
CA TYR A 48 11.12 9.39 17.55
C TYR A 48 9.88 8.77 16.92
N ARG A 49 8.79 8.68 17.69
CA ARG A 49 7.48 8.22 17.19
C ARG A 49 6.90 9.24 16.23
N VAL A 50 6.24 8.74 15.19
CA VAL A 50 5.43 9.50 14.23
C VAL A 50 4.00 8.98 14.34
N ALA A 51 3.00 9.86 14.34
CA ALA A 51 1.59 9.51 14.27
C ALA A 51 1.34 8.69 12.99
N ALA A 52 0.74 7.52 13.16
CA ALA A 52 0.50 6.56 12.10
C ALA A 52 -0.90 5.96 12.23
N THR A 53 -1.54 5.74 11.09
CA THR A 53 -2.84 5.07 10.97
C THR A 53 -2.75 3.97 9.94
N ALA A 54 -3.73 3.07 9.91
CA ALA A 54 -3.90 2.13 8.82
C ALA A 54 -5.32 2.24 8.26
N SER A 55 -5.44 2.46 6.94
CA SER A 55 -6.74 2.52 6.25
C SER A 55 -7.05 1.18 5.59
N SER A 56 -8.23 0.62 5.86
CA SER A 56 -8.68 -0.62 5.21
C SER A 56 -8.79 -0.40 3.70
N THR A 57 -8.29 -1.34 2.90
CA THR A 57 -8.30 -1.25 1.42
C THR A 57 -9.07 -2.38 0.78
N ASP A 58 -9.64 -2.09 -0.39
CA ASP A 58 -10.40 -3.04 -1.19
C ASP A 58 -9.49 -4.19 -1.69
N PRO A 59 -9.98 -5.45 -1.78
CA PRO A 59 -9.11 -6.59 -1.50
C PRO A 59 -8.46 -7.21 -2.74
N THR A 60 -7.47 -6.55 -3.33
CA THR A 60 -6.44 -7.27 -4.08
C THR A 60 -5.52 -7.99 -3.09
N PRO A 61 -5.48 -9.34 -3.04
CA PRO A 61 -4.67 -10.06 -2.05
C PRO A 61 -3.19 -9.83 -2.33
N TYR A 62 -2.51 -9.14 -1.41
CA TYR A 62 -1.08 -8.83 -1.53
C TYR A 62 -0.19 -10.09 -1.57
N TYR A 63 -0.71 -11.24 -1.14
CA TYR A 63 -0.13 -12.56 -1.44
C TYR A 63 -1.17 -13.69 -1.35
N THR A 64 -1.18 -14.57 -2.35
CA THR A 64 -1.96 -15.81 -2.37
C THR A 64 -1.32 -16.90 -1.49
N ILE A 65 -1.81 -17.06 -0.25
CA ILE A 65 -1.86 -18.42 0.32
C ILE A 65 -2.88 -19.16 -0.56
N ALA A 66 -2.60 -20.40 -0.97
CA ALA A 66 -3.42 -21.09 -1.98
C ALA A 66 -4.92 -21.24 -1.60
N ASN A 67 -5.24 -21.04 -0.32
CA ASN A 67 -6.55 -21.29 0.29
C ASN A 67 -7.18 -20.02 0.93
N THR A 68 -6.65 -18.82 0.67
CA THR A 68 -7.31 -17.57 1.11
C THR A 68 -8.68 -17.43 0.46
N HIS A 69 -9.69 -17.20 1.30
CA HIS A 69 -11.07 -17.07 0.85
C HIS A 69 -11.47 -15.62 0.56
N ALA A 70 -11.84 -14.87 1.60
CA ALA A 70 -12.47 -13.56 1.48
C ALA A 70 -11.77 -12.51 2.34
N ALA A 71 -11.96 -11.25 1.96
CA ALA A 71 -11.68 -10.15 2.84
C ALA A 71 -12.74 -10.05 3.96
N LEU A 72 -12.29 -9.62 5.12
CA LEU A 72 -13.15 -9.20 6.22
C LEU A 72 -13.95 -7.95 5.79
N ASP A 73 -15.16 -7.79 6.31
CA ASP A 73 -15.96 -6.58 6.13
C ASP A 73 -15.11 -5.30 6.38
N PRO A 74 -15.06 -4.34 5.45
CA PRO A 74 -14.19 -3.16 5.57
C PRO A 74 -14.44 -2.29 6.81
N VAL A 75 -15.66 -2.28 7.37
CA VAL A 75 -15.98 -1.53 8.59
C VAL A 75 -15.43 -2.27 9.82
N VAL A 76 -15.53 -3.60 9.86
CA VAL A 76 -14.91 -4.42 10.91
C VAL A 76 -13.39 -4.38 10.81
N ALA A 77 -12.83 -4.45 9.59
CA ALA A 77 -11.40 -4.32 9.34
C ALA A 77 -10.87 -2.94 9.79
N GLN A 78 -11.54 -1.84 9.42
CA GLN A 78 -11.15 -0.50 9.87
C GLN A 78 -11.31 -0.33 11.39
N THR A 79 -12.31 -0.99 12.01
CA THR A 79 -12.48 -0.99 13.47
C THR A 79 -11.27 -1.61 14.17
N ILE A 80 -10.76 -2.74 13.66
CA ILE A 80 -9.54 -3.39 14.17
C ILE A 80 -8.31 -2.49 13.95
N LEU A 81 -8.14 -1.94 12.74
CA LEU A 81 -7.01 -1.07 12.41
C LEU A 81 -6.98 0.23 13.24
N ASN A 82 -8.14 0.66 13.76
CA ASN A 82 -8.30 1.76 14.71
C ASN A 82 -8.10 1.34 16.19
N SER A 83 -7.47 0.19 16.45
CA SER A 83 -7.28 -0.40 17.80
C SER A 83 -8.59 -0.75 18.54
N GLY A 84 -9.71 -0.89 17.81
CA GLY A 84 -10.98 -1.38 18.35
C GLY A 84 -11.11 -2.91 18.27
N THR A 85 -12.13 -3.46 18.94
CA THR A 85 -12.46 -4.89 18.83
C THR A 85 -13.24 -5.18 17.56
N GLY A 86 -12.78 -6.15 16.77
CA GLY A 86 -13.49 -6.70 15.62
C GLY A 86 -13.48 -8.22 15.60
N MET A 87 -14.14 -8.80 14.60
CA MET A 87 -14.47 -10.23 14.61
C MET A 87 -14.43 -10.83 13.22
N PHE A 88 -13.65 -11.89 13.05
CA PHE A 88 -13.65 -12.73 11.87
C PHE A 88 -14.77 -13.78 12.04
N PRO A 89 -15.77 -13.82 11.15
CA PRO A 89 -16.84 -14.81 11.25
C PRO A 89 -16.30 -16.22 11.02
N ALA A 90 -16.96 -17.23 11.59
CA ALA A 90 -16.79 -18.60 11.10
C ALA A 90 -17.46 -18.72 9.74
N ASP A 91 -16.82 -19.46 8.82
CA ASP A 91 -17.43 -19.76 7.53
C ASP A 91 -18.72 -20.57 7.73
N ASP A 92 -19.75 -20.26 6.97
CA ASP A 92 -21.04 -20.95 7.00
C ASP A 92 -21.12 -22.10 5.98
N GLY A 93 -20.07 -22.30 5.18
CA GLY A 93 -20.01 -23.33 4.15
C GLY A 93 -20.63 -22.89 2.82
N THR A 94 -20.99 -21.61 2.66
CA THR A 94 -21.26 -21.04 1.32
C THR A 94 -19.98 -20.83 0.50
N HIS A 95 -18.81 -21.05 1.11
CA HIS A 95 -17.50 -20.81 0.52
C HIS A 95 -16.51 -21.97 0.76
N ASN A 96 -15.65 -22.25 -0.23
CA ASN A 96 -14.73 -23.39 -0.24
C ASN A 96 -13.29 -23.04 0.19
N GLY A 97 -13.10 -22.03 1.04
CA GLY A 97 -11.76 -21.53 1.38
C GLY A 97 -11.48 -21.52 2.89
N GLN A 98 -10.20 -21.43 3.25
CA GLN A 98 -9.76 -21.70 4.63
C GLN A 98 -9.59 -20.42 5.47
N HIS A 99 -9.12 -19.31 4.89
CA HIS A 99 -8.73 -18.12 5.66
C HIS A 99 -9.45 -16.84 5.20
N THR A 100 -9.96 -16.07 6.16
CA THR A 100 -10.41 -14.68 5.97
C THR A 100 -9.27 -13.72 6.33
N TRP A 101 -9.19 -12.56 5.68
CA TRP A 101 -8.10 -11.60 5.88
C TRP A 101 -8.54 -10.14 5.95
N LEU A 102 -7.77 -9.31 6.64
CA LEU A 102 -7.83 -7.86 6.54
C LEU A 102 -6.46 -7.32 6.09
N ALA A 103 -6.48 -6.19 5.39
CA ALA A 103 -5.28 -5.43 5.08
C ALA A 103 -5.53 -3.94 5.26
N GLY A 104 -4.50 -3.23 5.74
CA GLY A 104 -4.52 -1.78 5.88
C GLY A 104 -3.26 -1.12 5.32
N VAL A 105 -3.42 -0.11 4.47
CA VAL A 105 -2.31 0.73 4.03
C VAL A 105 -1.86 1.61 5.19
N VAL A 106 -0.57 1.56 5.51
CA VAL A 106 0.05 2.36 6.57
C VAL A 106 0.24 3.79 6.09
N HIS A 107 -0.40 4.73 6.78
CA HIS A 107 -0.23 6.16 6.58
C HIS A 107 0.48 6.78 7.78
N ILE A 108 1.14 7.91 7.55
CA ILE A 108 1.79 8.77 8.54
C ILE A 108 1.51 10.23 8.19
N ASP A 109 1.51 11.12 9.19
CA ASP A 109 1.43 12.56 8.93
C ASP A 109 2.81 13.10 8.47
N PRO A 110 2.94 13.66 7.25
CA PRO A 110 4.22 14.20 6.79
C PRO A 110 4.69 15.46 7.56
N THR A 111 3.80 16.12 8.30
CA THR A 111 4.12 17.31 9.10
C THR A 111 4.83 16.98 10.42
N GLU A 112 4.77 15.73 10.88
CA GLU A 112 5.55 15.25 12.04
C GLU A 112 6.99 14.82 11.68
N LEU A 113 7.38 14.85 10.40
CA LEU A 113 8.68 14.38 9.93
C LEU A 113 9.80 15.42 10.06
N ARG A 114 10.81 15.08 10.86
CA ARG A 114 11.97 15.89 11.23
C ARG A 114 13.21 15.52 10.43
N GLY A 115 13.87 16.51 9.83
CA GLY A 115 15.20 16.32 9.24
C GLY A 115 15.26 15.44 8.00
N ASN A 116 14.16 15.33 7.24
CA ASN A 116 14.06 14.58 5.97
C ASN A 116 14.58 13.11 6.07
N PRO A 117 13.95 12.27 6.90
CA PRO A 117 14.36 10.87 7.05
C PRO A 117 14.10 10.08 5.76
N THR A 118 15.06 9.28 5.30
CA THR A 118 14.89 8.48 4.07
C THR A 118 14.12 7.17 4.31
N SER A 119 14.03 6.73 5.56
CA SER A 119 13.42 5.48 6.00
C SER A 119 12.72 5.64 7.34
N VAL A 120 11.69 4.83 7.56
CA VAL A 120 11.02 4.69 8.86
C VAL A 120 11.04 3.23 9.30
N THR A 121 10.97 3.00 10.61
CA THR A 121 10.90 1.66 11.20
C THR A 121 9.49 1.42 11.70
N ILE A 122 8.84 0.38 11.18
CA ILE A 122 7.47 -0.01 11.51
C ILE A 122 7.51 -1.26 12.39
N SER A 123 6.74 -1.25 13.47
CA SER A 123 6.43 -2.44 14.27
C SER A 123 4.92 -2.47 14.50
N ALA A 124 4.33 -3.65 14.49
CA ALA A 124 2.92 -3.83 14.81
C ALA A 124 2.73 -5.07 15.70
N SER A 125 1.70 -5.05 16.53
CA SER A 125 1.27 -6.22 17.30
C SER A 125 -0.25 -6.36 17.27
N VAL A 126 -0.73 -7.60 17.32
CA VAL A 126 -2.15 -7.95 17.32
C VAL A 126 -2.41 -9.09 18.27
N HIS A 127 -3.52 -9.03 19.02
CA HIS A 127 -4.00 -10.10 19.88
C HIS A 127 -5.24 -10.74 19.26
N VAL A 128 -5.27 -12.07 19.20
CA VAL A 128 -6.36 -12.84 18.59
C VAL A 128 -6.85 -13.92 19.57
N ARG A 129 -8.16 -14.19 19.60
CA ARG A 129 -8.75 -15.27 20.39
C ARG A 129 -9.69 -16.12 19.54
N ASN A 130 -9.53 -17.44 19.61
CA ASN A 130 -10.39 -18.41 18.94
C ASN A 130 -11.72 -18.57 19.70
N ASP A 131 -12.73 -17.77 19.34
CA ASP A 131 -14.12 -17.89 19.81
C ASP A 131 -14.92 -18.97 19.04
N GLY A 132 -14.23 -19.81 18.25
CA GLY A 132 -14.80 -20.99 17.60
C GLY A 132 -15.08 -22.14 18.58
N ARG A 133 -15.74 -23.20 18.07
CA ARG A 133 -15.96 -24.44 18.84
C ARG A 133 -14.84 -25.47 18.68
N ASN A 134 -13.94 -25.25 17.73
CA ASN A 134 -12.93 -26.20 17.29
C ASN A 134 -11.55 -25.62 17.55
N ALA A 135 -10.55 -26.46 17.85
CA ALA A 135 -9.15 -26.04 17.84
C ALA A 135 -8.75 -25.61 16.42
N ALA A 136 -7.88 -24.61 16.34
CA ALA A 136 -7.33 -24.09 15.10
C ALA A 136 -6.28 -25.06 14.51
N CYS A 137 -5.92 -24.89 13.24
CA CYS A 137 -4.87 -25.66 12.57
C CYS A 137 -3.45 -25.33 13.07
N GLN A 138 -2.48 -26.16 12.69
CA GLN A 138 -1.05 -25.93 12.86
C GLN A 138 -0.56 -24.58 12.26
N LEU A 139 -1.24 -24.08 11.21
CA LEU A 139 -0.94 -22.83 10.49
C LEU A 139 -2.20 -21.95 10.37
N TYR A 140 -2.89 -21.75 11.50
CA TYR A 140 -4.18 -21.05 11.53
C TYR A 140 -4.14 -19.55 11.18
N GLY A 141 -2.97 -18.91 11.10
CA GLY A 141 -2.92 -17.49 10.81
C GLY A 141 -1.55 -16.92 10.49
N ARG A 142 -1.58 -15.73 9.88
CA ARG A 142 -0.42 -14.96 9.42
C ARG A 142 -0.61 -13.48 9.74
N PHE A 143 0.45 -12.84 10.22
CA PHE A 143 0.55 -11.40 10.40
C PHE A 143 1.77 -10.89 9.63
N ALA A 144 1.58 -9.95 8.71
CA ALA A 144 2.59 -9.59 7.71
C ALA A 144 2.65 -8.09 7.40
N LEU A 145 3.81 -7.66 6.88
CA LEU A 145 4.09 -6.33 6.35
C LEU A 145 4.55 -6.48 4.90
N TRP A 146 3.89 -5.78 3.98
CA TRP A 146 4.08 -5.84 2.53
C TRP A 146 4.50 -4.49 1.94
N ASN A 147 5.15 -4.51 0.77
CA ASN A 147 5.41 -3.35 -0.08
C ASN A 147 4.82 -3.65 -1.47
N GLY A 148 3.59 -3.19 -1.73
CA GLY A 148 2.76 -3.77 -2.78
C GLY A 148 2.61 -5.29 -2.55
N THR A 149 2.85 -6.11 -3.57
CA THR A 149 2.79 -7.58 -3.48
C THR A 149 4.09 -8.24 -2.96
N ALA A 150 5.10 -7.46 -2.54
CA ALA A 150 6.37 -8.00 -2.05
C ALA A 150 6.38 -8.12 -0.51
N PRO A 151 6.70 -9.29 0.07
CA PRO A 151 6.78 -9.45 1.52
C PRO A 151 8.01 -8.71 2.07
N ILE A 152 7.79 -7.77 2.99
CA ILE A 152 8.87 -7.17 3.79
C ILE A 152 9.15 -8.04 5.01
N ARG A 153 8.08 -8.45 5.70
CA ARG A 153 8.14 -9.32 6.87
C ARG A 153 6.89 -10.17 6.97
N THR A 154 7.06 -11.43 7.35
CA THR A 154 5.96 -12.35 7.65
C THR A 154 6.20 -12.98 9.00
N VAL A 155 5.12 -13.18 9.75
CA VAL A 155 5.07 -13.88 11.02
C VAL A 155 3.88 -14.84 10.94
N LEU A 156 4.10 -16.11 11.26
CA LEU A 156 3.03 -17.09 11.42
C LEU A 156 2.58 -17.04 12.88
N LEU A 157 1.28 -17.15 13.12
CA LEU A 157 0.75 -17.23 14.48
C LEU A 157 0.99 -18.64 15.04
N GLY A 158 1.14 -18.75 16.36
CA GLY A 158 1.47 -20.01 17.03
C GLY A 158 1.62 -19.83 18.55
N PRO A 159 1.13 -20.78 19.35
CA PRO A 159 1.40 -22.20 19.15
C PRO A 159 0.49 -22.88 18.10
N PRO A 160 0.99 -23.95 17.45
CA PRO A 160 0.14 -24.80 16.63
C PRO A 160 -1.02 -25.39 17.46
N ASP A 161 -2.11 -25.72 16.77
CA ASP A 161 -3.26 -26.41 17.33
C ASP A 161 -3.99 -25.63 18.47
N LEU A 162 -4.05 -24.29 18.32
CA LEU A 162 -4.61 -23.37 19.32
C LEU A 162 -6.05 -23.77 19.72
N PRO A 163 -6.33 -24.07 20.99
CA PRO A 163 -7.61 -24.63 21.41
C PRO A 163 -8.77 -23.64 21.25
N ALA A 164 -10.00 -24.16 21.22
CA ALA A 164 -11.21 -23.36 21.34
C ALA A 164 -11.20 -22.57 22.67
N GLY A 165 -11.41 -21.26 22.60
CA GLY A 165 -11.27 -20.31 23.70
C GLY A 165 -9.84 -19.82 23.97
N GLY A 166 -8.83 -20.32 23.26
CA GLY A 166 -7.42 -19.91 23.40
C GLY A 166 -7.07 -18.61 22.68
N ASP A 167 -6.01 -17.97 23.16
CA ASP A 167 -5.48 -16.69 22.70
C ASP A 167 -4.02 -16.76 22.20
N ASP A 168 -3.63 -15.81 21.33
CA ASP A 168 -2.26 -15.65 20.83
C ASP A 168 -1.95 -14.20 20.40
N ASN A 169 -0.67 -13.88 20.20
CA ASN A 169 -0.15 -12.55 19.88
C ASN A 169 0.75 -12.56 18.63
N GLY A 170 0.26 -12.02 17.52
CA GLY A 170 1.09 -11.74 16.35
C GLY A 170 1.94 -10.48 16.56
N VAL A 171 3.26 -10.56 16.37
CA VAL A 171 4.16 -9.40 16.54
C VAL A 171 5.11 -9.24 15.34
N ILE A 172 4.91 -8.20 14.55
CA ILE A 172 5.86 -7.72 13.55
C ILE A 172 6.91 -6.86 14.29
N PRO A 173 8.16 -7.34 14.44
CA PRO A 173 9.20 -6.59 15.14
C PRO A 173 9.60 -5.33 14.34
N PRO A 174 10.29 -4.36 14.96
CA PRO A 174 10.81 -3.16 14.29
C PRO A 174 11.52 -3.47 12.97
N THR A 175 10.86 -3.12 11.87
CA THR A 175 11.23 -3.45 10.48
C THR A 175 11.37 -2.14 9.69
N THR A 176 12.57 -1.89 9.16
CA THR A 176 12.85 -0.65 8.41
C THR A 176 12.32 -0.72 6.98
N VAL A 177 11.64 0.33 6.54
CA VAL A 177 11.08 0.51 5.19
C VAL A 177 11.45 1.89 4.64
N LEU A 178 11.40 2.07 3.32
CA LEU A 178 11.64 3.36 2.69
C LEU A 178 10.48 4.32 2.99
N LEU A 179 10.78 5.57 3.37
CA LEU A 179 9.75 6.58 3.61
C LEU A 179 8.89 6.81 2.36
N ALA A 180 9.53 6.81 1.18
CA ALA A 180 8.87 7.02 -0.10
C ALA A 180 7.78 5.97 -0.41
N ASP A 181 7.94 4.72 0.03
CA ASP A 181 6.94 3.67 -0.20
C ASP A 181 5.76 3.77 0.79
N VAL A 182 5.98 4.27 2.00
CA VAL A 182 4.91 4.60 2.96
C VAL A 182 4.11 5.80 2.45
N LEU A 183 4.79 6.87 2.04
CA LEU A 183 4.14 8.07 1.49
C LEU A 183 3.42 7.81 0.16
N ALA A 184 3.87 6.82 -0.63
CA ALA A 184 3.20 6.33 -1.83
C ALA A 184 2.07 5.30 -1.55
N GLY A 185 1.74 5.03 -0.28
CA GLY A 185 0.65 4.12 0.09
C GLY A 185 0.89 2.64 -0.25
N LYS A 186 2.13 2.22 -0.50
CA LYS A 186 2.46 0.83 -0.86
C LYS A 186 2.65 -0.08 0.34
N VAL A 187 2.97 0.49 1.51
CA VAL A 187 3.29 -0.29 2.70
C VAL A 187 2.01 -0.71 3.41
N VAL A 188 1.78 -2.01 3.49
CA VAL A 188 0.51 -2.60 3.96
C VAL A 188 0.77 -3.55 5.12
N VAL A 189 -0.03 -3.45 6.17
CA VAL A 189 -0.13 -4.47 7.23
C VAL A 189 -1.29 -5.42 6.91
N GLU A 190 -1.07 -6.72 7.03
CA GLU A 190 -2.05 -7.77 6.78
C GLU A 190 -2.20 -8.67 8.02
N LEU A 191 -3.45 -9.00 8.37
CA LEU A 191 -3.78 -10.11 9.26
C LEU A 191 -4.68 -11.10 8.52
N ASN A 192 -4.33 -12.38 8.60
CA ASN A 192 -5.00 -13.49 7.95
C ASN A 192 -5.26 -14.59 9.00
N LEU A 193 -6.49 -15.10 9.06
CA LEU A 193 -6.96 -16.06 10.07
C LEU A 193 -7.86 -17.12 9.45
N GLU A 194 -7.66 -18.37 9.85
CA GLU A 194 -8.41 -19.56 9.46
C GLU A 194 -9.87 -19.46 9.92
N THR A 195 -10.82 -19.28 9.01
CA THR A 195 -12.26 -19.20 9.32
C THR A 195 -13.05 -20.41 8.82
N GLY A 196 -12.54 -21.09 7.79
CA GLY A 196 -13.20 -22.20 7.12
C GLY A 196 -12.93 -23.58 7.71
N ASN A 197 -13.26 -24.59 6.92
CA ASN A 197 -12.92 -25.99 7.20
C ASN A 197 -11.58 -26.32 6.50
N ASP A 198 -10.61 -26.82 7.26
CA ASP A 198 -9.39 -27.38 6.67
C ASP A 198 -9.45 -28.91 6.71
N ASP A 199 -9.61 -29.52 5.54
CA ASP A 199 -9.66 -30.97 5.35
C ASP A 199 -8.36 -31.67 5.80
N THR A 200 -7.23 -30.97 5.88
CA THR A 200 -5.96 -31.52 6.38
C THR A 200 -5.90 -31.58 7.91
N CYS A 201 -6.64 -30.71 8.60
CA CYS A 201 -6.75 -30.69 10.06
C CYS A 201 -8.01 -31.43 10.58
N GLY A 202 -9.03 -31.61 9.73
CA GLY A 202 -10.28 -32.31 10.07
C GLY A 202 -11.17 -31.58 11.07
N VAL A 203 -10.99 -30.26 11.23
CA VAL A 203 -11.69 -29.43 12.23
C VAL A 203 -12.55 -28.34 11.58
N GLY A 204 -13.83 -28.33 11.94
CA GLY A 204 -14.83 -27.41 11.40
C GLY A 204 -14.53 -25.91 11.63
N PRO A 205 -15.31 -25.00 11.02
CA PRO A 205 -15.10 -23.54 11.02
C PRO A 205 -14.69 -22.91 12.36
N LYS A 206 -13.81 -21.91 12.30
CA LYS A 206 -13.30 -21.15 13.47
C LYS A 206 -13.79 -19.70 13.42
N ARG A 207 -14.02 -19.10 14.58
CA ARG A 207 -14.40 -17.70 14.73
C ARG A 207 -13.33 -17.00 15.53
N TRP A 208 -12.91 -15.80 15.13
CA TRP A 208 -11.88 -15.07 15.86
C TRP A 208 -12.40 -13.73 16.34
N THR A 209 -12.08 -13.38 17.59
CA THR A 209 -12.10 -11.99 18.04
C THR A 209 -10.69 -11.44 17.98
N VAL A 210 -10.56 -10.23 17.45
CA VAL A 210 -9.33 -9.42 17.50
C VAL A 210 -9.66 -8.21 18.35
N ASP A 211 -9.15 -8.17 19.59
CA ASP A 211 -9.50 -7.15 20.58
C ASP A 211 -8.37 -6.16 20.90
N SER A 212 -7.17 -6.37 20.33
CA SER A 212 -6.07 -5.41 20.36
C SER A 212 -5.30 -5.44 19.04
N PHE A 213 -5.07 -4.26 18.47
CA PHE A 213 -4.13 -4.01 17.38
C PHE A 213 -3.37 -2.73 17.69
N VAL A 214 -2.04 -2.76 17.60
CA VAL A 214 -1.17 -1.62 17.88
C VAL A 214 -0.19 -1.46 16.73
N LEU A 215 -0.31 -0.36 16.00
CA LEU A 215 0.68 0.09 15.03
C LEU A 215 1.67 1.05 15.71
N THR A 216 2.93 1.02 15.29
CA THR A 216 3.95 1.98 15.73
C THR A 216 4.90 2.24 14.58
N VAL A 217 5.03 3.50 14.20
CA VAL A 217 6.05 3.98 13.27
C VAL A 217 7.03 4.87 14.01
N GLN A 218 8.32 4.67 13.76
CA GLN A 218 9.41 5.49 14.26
C GLN A 218 10.24 6.01 13.10
N ALA A 219 10.56 7.30 13.11
CA ALA A 219 11.51 7.89 12.20
C ALA A 219 12.83 8.18 12.95
N SER A 220 13.93 8.24 12.21
CA SER A 220 15.22 8.72 12.72
C SER A 220 15.88 9.54 11.61
N ALA A 221 16.38 10.72 11.99
CA ALA A 221 17.18 11.59 11.16
C ALA A 221 18.33 12.16 12.02
N PRO A 222 19.53 12.35 11.46
CA PRO A 222 20.70 12.82 12.22
C PRO A 222 20.44 14.13 12.96
N GLY A 223 20.57 14.12 14.29
CA GLY A 223 20.35 15.28 15.16
C GLY A 223 18.90 15.80 15.20
N CYS A 224 17.92 14.98 14.80
CA CYS A 224 16.49 15.36 14.73
C CYS A 224 15.57 14.54 15.65
N GLY A 225 16.16 13.70 16.50
CA GLY A 225 15.50 12.88 17.50
C GLY A 225 15.06 13.65 18.74
N ARG A 226 15.50 13.17 19.91
CA ARG A 226 14.98 13.60 21.21
C ARG A 226 15.57 14.95 21.59
N PRO A 227 14.74 15.94 22.01
CA PRO A 227 15.24 17.17 22.60
C PRO A 227 15.81 16.89 24.00
N PHE A 228 16.89 17.59 24.34
CA PHE A 228 17.53 17.52 25.64
C PHE A 228 18.33 18.80 25.91
N LEU A 229 18.70 19.04 27.17
CA LEU A 229 19.53 20.16 27.60
C LEU A 229 20.95 19.67 27.85
N ARG A 230 21.95 20.33 27.27
CA ARG A 230 23.37 20.11 27.56
C ARG A 230 23.91 21.25 28.40
N THR A 231 24.25 20.97 29.65
CA THR A 231 24.99 21.90 30.50
C THR A 231 26.49 21.63 30.37
N THR A 232 27.24 22.60 29.85
CA THR A 232 28.69 22.56 29.72
C THR A 232 29.29 23.60 30.65
N CYS A 233 30.09 23.15 31.63
CA CYS A 233 30.84 24.04 32.52
C CYS A 233 32.28 24.20 32.04
N ARG A 234 32.82 25.40 32.22
CA ARG A 234 34.18 25.78 31.86
C ARG A 234 34.91 26.39 33.05
N ASP A 235 36.23 26.18 33.10
CA ASP A 235 37.11 26.89 34.02
C ASP A 235 37.36 28.35 33.58
N CYS A 236 38.15 29.07 34.38
CA CYS A 236 38.51 30.47 34.13
C CYS A 236 39.36 30.69 32.87
N ASP A 237 39.97 29.64 32.32
CA ASP A 237 40.74 29.66 31.06
C ASP A 237 39.87 29.24 29.85
N GLY A 238 38.60 28.86 30.08
CA GLY A 238 37.62 28.47 29.07
C GLY A 238 37.61 26.97 28.74
N THR A 239 38.44 26.16 29.40
CA THR A 239 38.52 24.70 29.21
C THR A 239 37.25 24.05 29.74
N VAL A 240 36.67 23.08 29.01
CA VAL A 240 35.49 22.35 29.48
C VAL A 240 35.88 21.43 30.64
N THR A 241 35.32 21.68 31.83
CA THR A 241 35.56 20.89 33.04
C THR A 241 34.55 19.75 33.19
N CYS A 242 33.31 19.95 32.76
CA CYS A 242 32.30 18.91 32.66
C CYS A 242 31.27 19.19 31.57
N THR A 243 30.53 18.15 31.18
CA THR A 243 29.35 18.25 30.32
C THR A 243 28.32 17.24 30.80
N THR A 244 27.11 17.69 31.07
CA THR A 244 26.00 16.89 31.56
C THR A 244 24.79 17.12 30.68
N ASP A 245 24.28 16.04 30.08
CA ASP A 245 23.04 16.06 29.32
C ASP A 245 21.88 15.68 30.26
N THR A 246 20.75 16.37 30.18
CA THR A 246 19.51 16.00 30.87
C THR A 246 18.30 16.19 29.96
N LEU A 247 17.23 15.44 30.23
CA LEU A 247 15.93 15.70 29.62
C LEU A 247 15.27 16.91 30.29
N ASP A 248 14.40 17.64 29.58
CA ASP A 248 13.73 18.84 30.10
C ASP A 248 13.12 18.61 31.49
N GLY A 249 13.52 19.42 32.47
CA GLY A 249 13.09 19.34 33.87
C GLY A 249 13.65 18.15 34.68
N SER A 250 14.45 17.26 34.09
CA SER A 250 15.05 16.11 34.78
C SER A 250 16.41 16.43 35.40
N THR A 251 16.65 15.88 36.59
CA THR A 251 17.98 15.85 37.25
C THR A 251 18.75 14.55 36.95
N ILE A 252 18.16 13.62 36.20
CA ILE A 252 18.79 12.35 35.83
C ILE A 252 19.63 12.56 34.56
N PRO A 253 20.92 12.19 34.55
CA PRO A 253 21.75 12.26 33.35
C PRO A 253 21.16 11.46 32.18
N TYR A 254 21.13 12.08 31.01
CA TYR A 254 20.75 11.49 29.73
C TYR A 254 22.00 11.05 28.95
N ALA A 255 21.85 10.05 28.08
CA ALA A 255 22.89 9.62 27.17
C ALA A 255 22.43 9.92 25.72
N ALA A 256 22.83 11.09 25.20
CA ALA A 256 22.42 11.54 23.88
C ALA A 256 23.00 10.67 22.76
N VAL A 257 22.16 10.24 21.81
CA VAL A 257 22.55 9.43 20.66
C VAL A 257 23.22 10.30 19.57
N PRO A 258 24.50 10.12 19.23
CA PRO A 258 25.16 10.95 18.22
C PRO A 258 24.66 10.71 16.78
N PRO A 259 24.77 11.70 15.87
CA PRO A 259 25.18 13.08 16.12
C PRO A 259 24.15 13.88 16.93
N VAL A 260 24.63 14.98 17.51
CA VAL A 260 23.86 15.93 18.32
C VAL A 260 23.93 17.30 17.63
N LEU A 261 22.78 17.98 17.48
CA LEU A 261 22.67 19.28 16.81
C LEU A 261 21.85 20.28 17.67
N PRO A 262 22.01 21.60 17.49
CA PRO A 262 21.11 22.59 18.09
C PRO A 262 19.67 22.39 17.64
N VAL A 263 18.68 22.56 18.54
CA VAL A 263 17.24 22.35 18.24
C VAL A 263 16.78 23.07 16.97
N ALA A 264 17.25 24.31 16.75
CA ALA A 264 16.91 25.13 15.57
C ALA A 264 17.44 24.59 14.23
N SER A 265 18.35 23.60 14.25
CA SER A 265 18.83 22.91 13.03
C SER A 265 17.83 21.87 12.51
N CYS A 266 16.75 21.63 13.27
CA CYS A 266 15.75 20.61 13.02
C CYS A 266 14.34 21.22 13.11
N GLN A 267 13.92 21.85 12.01
CA GLN A 267 12.55 22.28 11.77
C GLN A 267 12.04 21.66 10.46
N ASP A 268 10.73 21.51 10.35
CA ASP A 268 10.12 20.30 9.76
C ASP A 268 9.28 20.56 8.51
N GLY A 269 9.08 19.48 7.73
CA GLY A 269 8.07 19.37 6.69
C GLY A 269 8.33 20.13 5.38
N CYS A 270 7.42 19.95 4.42
CA CYS A 270 7.41 20.64 3.12
C CYS A 270 6.90 22.10 3.22
N ALA A 271 7.23 22.80 4.29
CA ALA A 271 7.05 24.25 4.37
C ALA A 271 8.08 24.93 3.45
N THR A 272 7.61 25.74 2.49
CA THR A 272 8.48 26.46 1.56
C THR A 272 9.51 27.32 2.30
N VAL A 273 10.78 27.13 1.96
CA VAL A 273 11.97 27.80 2.51
C VAL A 273 11.69 29.27 2.91
N ARG A 274 11.68 29.52 4.21
CA ARG A 274 11.98 30.84 4.79
C ARG A 274 13.22 30.70 5.66
N PRO A 275 14.39 31.21 5.23
CA PRO A 275 15.56 31.32 6.09
C PRO A 275 15.25 32.28 7.27
N PRO A 276 16.09 32.32 8.32
CA PRO A 276 16.10 33.49 9.21
C PRO A 276 16.24 34.76 8.36
N CYS A 277 15.50 35.82 8.71
CA CYS A 277 15.24 37.00 7.87
C CYS A 277 16.46 37.91 7.62
N ILE A 278 17.51 37.38 6.99
CA ILE A 278 18.44 38.15 6.16
C ILE A 278 17.67 38.58 4.91
N SER A 279 17.68 39.87 4.60
CA SER A 279 17.02 40.36 3.38
C SER A 279 17.65 39.73 2.14
N THR A 280 16.83 39.14 1.27
CA THR A 280 17.26 38.66 -0.05
C THR A 280 17.35 39.78 -1.09
N ASP A 281 17.03 41.03 -0.70
CA ASP A 281 17.33 42.22 -1.48
C ASP A 281 18.85 42.37 -1.70
N ARG A 282 19.28 42.34 -2.97
CA ARG A 282 20.68 42.59 -3.37
C ARG A 282 21.16 44.00 -3.01
N GLY A 283 20.27 44.95 -2.76
CA GLY A 283 20.58 46.29 -2.26
C GLY A 283 20.75 46.40 -0.74
N ASN A 284 20.32 45.37 0.01
CA ASN A 284 20.27 45.34 1.49
C ASN A 284 19.65 46.61 2.11
N ALA A 285 18.54 47.10 1.56
CA ALA A 285 17.94 48.40 1.85
C ALA A 285 17.23 48.53 3.23
N ILE A 286 17.64 47.76 4.23
CA ILE A 286 17.16 47.92 5.61
C ILE A 286 17.90 49.10 6.25
N THR A 287 17.19 50.20 6.50
CA THR A 287 17.77 51.37 7.18
C THR A 287 17.60 51.26 8.69
N ARG A 288 18.65 51.60 9.44
CA ARG A 288 18.56 51.81 10.89
C ARG A 288 18.06 53.23 11.15
N GLY A 289 16.92 53.36 11.84
CA GLY A 289 16.39 54.64 12.28
C GLY A 289 17.23 55.30 13.37
N SER A 290 17.01 56.60 13.59
CA SER A 290 17.64 57.36 14.68
C SER A 290 17.17 56.94 16.09
N ASP A 291 16.10 56.16 16.16
CA ASP A 291 15.60 55.46 17.35
C ASP A 291 16.33 54.13 17.62
N GLY A 292 17.12 53.64 16.66
CA GLY A 292 17.83 52.37 16.71
C GLY A 292 17.07 51.17 16.13
N CYS A 293 15.82 51.35 15.70
CA CYS A 293 15.02 50.32 15.04
C CYS A 293 15.51 50.05 13.60
N LEU A 294 15.05 48.94 13.00
CA LEU A 294 15.31 48.59 11.61
C LEU A 294 14.01 48.70 10.80
N TYR A 295 14.07 49.42 9.68
CA TYR A 295 12.93 49.67 8.80
C TYR A 295 13.14 49.00 7.44
N ALA A 296 12.08 48.40 6.90
CA ALA A 296 12.04 47.91 5.52
C ALA A 296 11.53 49.02 4.57
N PRO A 297 11.90 49.03 3.28
CA PRO A 297 11.40 50.01 2.31
C PRO A 297 9.88 49.90 2.09
N ASP A 298 9.23 51.05 1.84
CA ASP A 298 7.77 51.14 1.59
C ASP A 298 7.30 50.45 0.29
N THR A 299 8.23 50.02 -0.57
CA THR A 299 7.93 49.26 -1.80
C THR A 299 8.63 47.91 -1.77
N PRO A 300 7.92 46.78 -1.96
CA PRO A 300 8.54 45.46 -1.95
C PRO A 300 9.45 45.29 -3.16
N ALA A 301 10.67 44.79 -2.93
CA ALA A 301 11.57 44.41 -4.01
C ALA A 301 10.97 43.24 -4.81
N LEU A 302 10.90 43.39 -6.13
CA LEU A 302 10.42 42.37 -7.04
C LEU A 302 11.62 41.64 -7.65
N ASP A 303 11.52 40.32 -7.80
CA ASP A 303 12.54 39.51 -8.46
C ASP A 303 12.73 40.01 -9.91
N PRO A 304 13.95 40.41 -10.34
CA PRO A 304 14.22 40.84 -11.72
C PRO A 304 14.26 39.68 -12.73
N SER A 305 13.97 38.45 -12.33
CA SER A 305 13.74 37.32 -13.23
C SER A 305 12.74 37.69 -14.33
N PRO A 306 13.00 37.37 -15.63
CA PRO A 306 12.08 37.66 -16.74
C PRO A 306 10.74 36.92 -16.62
N CYS A 307 10.66 35.93 -15.73
CA CYS A 307 9.45 35.17 -15.40
C CYS A 307 8.52 35.90 -14.43
N ASN A 308 9.01 36.92 -13.72
CA ASN A 308 8.22 37.67 -12.75
C ASN A 308 7.47 38.82 -13.45
N ALA A 309 6.26 38.53 -13.90
CA ALA A 309 5.41 39.51 -14.57
C ALA A 309 4.66 40.49 -13.61
N ALA A 310 4.87 40.37 -12.29
CA ALA A 310 4.27 41.27 -11.29
C ALA A 310 4.91 42.67 -11.31
N ARG A 311 4.14 43.71 -10.95
CA ARG A 311 4.58 45.12 -11.03
C ARG A 311 4.09 45.93 -9.84
N ASN A 312 4.99 46.72 -9.24
CA ASN A 312 4.60 47.71 -8.24
C ASN A 312 3.87 48.87 -8.91
N THR A 313 2.73 49.28 -8.34
CA THR A 313 1.93 50.42 -8.78
C THR A 313 1.67 51.36 -7.59
N THR A 314 1.17 52.57 -7.85
CA THR A 314 0.72 53.49 -6.79
C THR A 314 -0.46 52.97 -5.96
N GLY A 315 -1.13 51.90 -6.40
CA GLY A 315 -2.17 51.19 -5.64
C GLY A 315 -1.68 49.91 -4.94
N GLY A 316 -0.38 49.63 -4.96
CA GLY A 316 0.20 48.37 -4.44
C GLY A 316 0.67 47.42 -5.56
N LEU A 317 0.86 46.15 -5.20
CA LEU A 317 1.38 45.13 -6.11
C LEU A 317 0.31 44.63 -7.09
N LEU A 318 0.52 44.87 -8.39
CA LEU A 318 -0.28 44.31 -9.47
C LEU A 318 0.33 42.98 -9.92
N VAL A 319 -0.39 41.88 -9.72
CA VAL A 319 -0.05 40.55 -10.25
C VAL A 319 -0.94 40.29 -11.49
N PRO A 320 -0.38 39.84 -12.62
CA PRO A 320 -1.19 39.46 -13.78
C PRO A 320 -2.16 38.34 -13.45
N ARG A 321 -3.43 38.53 -13.83
CA ARG A 321 -4.48 37.52 -13.71
C ARG A 321 -4.44 36.61 -14.94
N ILE A 322 -4.33 35.31 -14.73
CA ILE A 322 -4.49 34.31 -15.78
C ILE A 322 -5.97 33.88 -15.78
N ASP A 323 -6.72 34.29 -16.80
CA ASP A 323 -8.09 33.83 -17.02
C ASP A 323 -8.10 32.59 -17.94
N LEU A 324 -8.27 31.42 -17.33
CA LEU A 324 -8.31 30.15 -18.04
C LEU A 324 -9.50 30.13 -19.02
N THR A 325 -9.22 30.15 -20.32
CA THR A 325 -10.22 30.25 -21.38
C THR A 325 -10.03 29.10 -22.38
N GLY A 326 -11.13 28.43 -22.74
CA GLY A 326 -11.15 27.27 -23.63
C GLY A 326 -11.71 26.00 -23.00
N ILE A 327 -11.46 25.75 -21.70
CA ILE A 327 -12.11 24.65 -20.97
C ILE A 327 -13.53 25.06 -20.58
N ALA A 328 -14.49 24.78 -21.46
CA ALA A 328 -15.90 24.74 -21.08
C ALA A 328 -16.12 23.62 -20.04
N PRO A 329 -17.03 23.77 -19.06
CA PRO A 329 -17.47 22.68 -18.19
C PRO A 329 -18.23 21.57 -18.93
N GLY A 330 -17.51 20.79 -19.74
CA GLY A 330 -18.01 19.65 -20.50
C GLY A 330 -18.06 18.39 -19.63
N GLY A 331 -19.20 17.69 -19.64
CA GLY A 331 -19.44 16.54 -18.77
C GLY A 331 -18.78 15.23 -19.24
N ASN A 332 -19.13 14.15 -18.52
CA ASN A 332 -18.74 12.75 -18.74
C ASN A 332 -17.34 12.32 -18.26
N SER A 333 -16.94 12.77 -17.08
CA SER A 333 -16.06 11.98 -16.19
C SER A 333 -16.83 10.78 -15.61
N GLY A 334 -17.04 9.74 -16.42
CA GLY A 334 -17.65 8.47 -16.00
C GLY A 334 -16.62 7.39 -15.76
N ILE A 335 -16.99 6.32 -15.02
CA ILE A 335 -16.10 5.19 -14.67
C ILE A 335 -15.54 4.40 -15.88
N GLU A 336 -16.01 4.71 -17.10
CA GLU A 336 -15.61 4.05 -18.35
C GLU A 336 -14.46 4.76 -19.09
N ARG A 337 -13.98 5.92 -18.61
CA ARG A 337 -12.90 6.69 -19.27
C ARG A 337 -11.97 7.38 -18.27
N SER A 338 -10.71 6.96 -18.24
CA SER A 338 -9.60 7.86 -17.86
C SER A 338 -9.23 8.76 -19.04
N VAL A 339 -9.12 10.06 -18.77
CA VAL A 339 -8.55 11.05 -19.68
C VAL A 339 -7.17 11.41 -19.15
N ASP A 340 -6.12 11.03 -19.86
CA ASP A 340 -4.78 11.50 -19.54
C ASP A 340 -4.63 12.91 -20.12
N ILE A 341 -4.20 13.85 -19.30
CA ILE A 341 -4.00 15.26 -19.68
C ILE A 341 -2.49 15.50 -19.81
N ASP A 342 -2.02 15.68 -21.05
CA ASP A 342 -0.64 15.99 -21.36
C ASP A 342 -0.45 17.52 -21.36
N VAL A 343 0.18 18.06 -20.32
CA VAL A 343 0.48 19.49 -20.22
C VAL A 343 1.91 19.77 -20.70
N THR A 344 2.03 20.55 -21.76
CA THR A 344 3.31 20.92 -22.38
C THR A 344 3.47 22.43 -22.48
N GLY A 345 4.71 22.91 -22.42
CA GLY A 345 5.04 24.32 -22.48
C GLY A 345 6.49 24.51 -22.91
N THR A 346 6.81 25.65 -23.51
CA THR A 346 8.18 25.95 -23.95
C THR A 346 9.13 26.06 -22.74
N PRO A 347 10.34 25.44 -22.77
CA PRO A 347 11.30 25.53 -21.68
C PRO A 347 11.64 26.97 -21.29
N GLY A 348 11.70 27.22 -19.98
CA GLY A 348 11.81 28.58 -19.43
C GLY A 348 10.50 28.97 -18.76
N CYS A 349 9.94 30.12 -19.16
CA CYS A 349 8.76 30.72 -18.53
C CYS A 349 7.66 30.97 -19.57
N PRO A 350 6.88 29.93 -19.91
CA PRO A 350 5.88 29.99 -20.98
C PRO A 350 4.69 30.88 -20.60
N GLU A 351 4.42 31.89 -21.45
CA GLU A 351 3.17 32.65 -21.43
C GLU A 351 1.97 31.83 -21.95
N THR A 352 2.25 30.76 -22.70
CA THR A 352 1.27 29.86 -23.33
C THR A 352 1.58 28.40 -23.05
N TRP A 353 0.57 27.64 -22.64
CA TRP A 353 0.66 26.20 -22.40
C TRP A 353 -0.21 25.44 -23.40
N GLU A 354 0.32 24.37 -23.97
CA GLU A 354 -0.43 23.41 -24.79
C GLU A 354 -0.94 22.29 -23.89
N ILE A 355 -2.27 22.17 -23.79
CA ILE A 355 -2.94 21.13 -23.00
C ILE A 355 -3.54 20.13 -23.98
N GLY A 356 -2.86 18.99 -24.14
CA GLY A 356 -3.39 17.82 -24.83
C GLY A 356 -4.27 16.99 -23.91
N ALA A 357 -5.24 16.28 -24.49
CA ALA A 357 -6.00 15.25 -23.80
C ALA A 357 -6.03 14.01 -24.69
N ARG A 358 -5.54 12.87 -24.16
CA ARG A 358 -5.66 11.57 -24.82
C ARG A 358 -6.68 10.70 -24.10
N LEU A 359 -7.53 10.04 -24.87
CA LEU A 359 -8.49 9.07 -24.34
C LEU A 359 -7.75 7.75 -24.08
N THR A 360 -7.96 7.16 -22.91
CA THR A 360 -7.58 5.76 -22.66
C THR A 360 -8.34 4.87 -23.66
N PRO A 361 -7.70 3.89 -24.33
CA PRO A 361 -8.32 3.10 -25.39
C PRO A 361 -9.55 2.35 -24.87
N VAL A 362 -10.60 2.30 -25.70
CA VAL A 362 -11.88 1.65 -25.35
C VAL A 362 -11.64 0.15 -25.15
N SER A 363 -11.63 -0.28 -23.90
CA SER A 363 -11.49 -1.68 -23.49
C SER A 363 -12.71 -2.15 -22.69
N ALA A 364 -13.01 -3.45 -22.75
CA ALA A 364 -14.01 -4.06 -21.88
C ALA A 364 -13.64 -5.53 -21.60
N PHE A 365 -14.05 -6.01 -20.43
CA PHE A 365 -13.84 -7.38 -19.98
C PHE A 365 -15.15 -7.97 -19.47
N LEU A 366 -15.45 -9.19 -19.92
CA LEU A 366 -16.63 -9.96 -19.54
C LEU A 366 -16.17 -11.31 -18.95
N ASN A 367 -16.56 -11.58 -17.70
CA ASN A 367 -16.36 -12.86 -17.01
C ASN A 367 -17.74 -13.33 -16.51
N ALA A 368 -18.43 -14.11 -17.34
CA ALA A 368 -19.84 -14.46 -17.12
C ALA A 368 -19.99 -15.93 -16.67
N GLU A 369 -19.96 -16.13 -15.35
CA GLU A 369 -20.07 -17.46 -14.72
C GLU A 369 -21.42 -18.15 -14.92
N ARG A 370 -22.41 -17.44 -15.49
CA ARG A 370 -23.75 -17.95 -15.78
C ARG A 370 -23.96 -18.42 -17.22
N GLN A 371 -22.91 -18.54 -18.04
CA GLN A 371 -23.00 -19.04 -19.43
C GLN A 371 -23.30 -20.56 -19.54
N ASN A 372 -24.12 -21.14 -18.64
CA ASN A 372 -24.52 -22.54 -18.76
C ASN A 372 -25.56 -22.69 -19.89
N ALA A 373 -25.16 -23.29 -21.00
CA ALA A 373 -26.04 -23.57 -22.12
C ALA A 373 -26.00 -25.06 -22.47
N ASN A 374 -27.13 -25.76 -22.28
CA ASN A 374 -27.28 -27.16 -22.66
C ASN A 374 -27.32 -27.29 -24.19
N LEU A 375 -26.17 -27.63 -24.78
CA LEU A 375 -25.98 -27.84 -26.21
C LEU A 375 -26.59 -29.18 -26.67
N LEU A 376 -26.65 -30.19 -25.79
CA LEU A 376 -27.21 -31.51 -26.11
C LEU A 376 -28.69 -31.39 -26.52
N ALA A 377 -29.45 -30.56 -25.83
CA ALA A 377 -30.85 -30.24 -26.13
C ALA A 377 -31.07 -29.55 -27.49
N ARG A 378 -30.00 -29.06 -28.14
CA ARG A 378 -30.01 -28.41 -29.46
C ARG A 378 -28.93 -28.99 -30.40
N THR A 379 -28.65 -30.29 -30.28
CA THR A 379 -27.65 -30.99 -31.11
C THR A 379 -27.83 -30.68 -32.60
N GLY A 380 -26.75 -30.27 -33.28
CA GLY A 380 -26.75 -29.91 -34.70
C GLY A 380 -27.42 -28.56 -35.03
N SER A 381 -27.71 -27.72 -34.04
CA SER A 381 -28.29 -26.39 -34.20
C SER A 381 -27.39 -25.30 -33.62
N ASP A 382 -27.53 -24.08 -34.13
CA ASP A 382 -26.94 -22.87 -33.58
C ASP A 382 -27.53 -22.55 -32.19
N VAL A 383 -26.65 -22.35 -31.20
CA VAL A 383 -26.99 -21.92 -29.84
C VAL A 383 -26.30 -20.57 -29.57
N PRO A 384 -27.01 -19.44 -29.67
CA PRO A 384 -26.49 -18.15 -29.20
C PRO A 384 -26.31 -18.16 -27.69
N ILE A 385 -25.30 -17.46 -27.18
CA ILE A 385 -25.02 -17.29 -25.75
C ILE A 385 -25.19 -15.79 -25.38
N PRO A 386 -26.40 -15.27 -25.07
CA PRO A 386 -26.60 -13.85 -24.77
C PRO A 386 -25.78 -13.33 -23.59
N GLU A 387 -25.44 -14.20 -22.64
CA GLU A 387 -24.56 -13.91 -21.50
C GLU A 387 -23.07 -13.78 -21.91
N SER A 388 -22.77 -13.77 -23.21
CA SER A 388 -21.47 -13.45 -23.81
C SER A 388 -21.44 -12.09 -24.52
N ASP A 389 -22.55 -11.35 -24.56
CA ASP A 389 -22.68 -10.08 -25.30
C ASP A 389 -21.65 -9.03 -24.85
N ILE A 390 -20.82 -8.58 -25.78
CA ILE A 390 -19.92 -7.44 -25.59
C ILE A 390 -20.24 -6.34 -26.61
N VAL A 391 -20.38 -5.10 -26.15
CA VAL A 391 -20.83 -3.98 -26.99
C VAL A 391 -19.67 -3.10 -27.42
N LEU A 392 -19.39 -3.09 -28.73
CA LEU A 392 -18.48 -2.15 -29.37
C LEU A 392 -19.20 -0.80 -29.48
N ARG A 393 -18.82 0.16 -28.63
CA ARG A 393 -19.56 1.43 -28.47
C ARG A 393 -19.20 2.51 -29.48
N GLU A 394 -18.09 2.35 -30.20
CA GLU A 394 -17.59 3.31 -31.19
C GLU A 394 -17.24 2.57 -32.50
N ALA A 395 -17.10 3.33 -33.59
CA ALA A 395 -16.47 2.81 -34.79
C ALA A 395 -14.95 2.62 -34.56
N GLY A 396 -14.33 1.72 -35.33
CA GLY A 396 -12.89 1.49 -35.35
C GLY A 396 -12.49 0.03 -35.40
N VAL A 397 -11.19 -0.24 -35.26
CA VAL A 397 -10.64 -1.61 -35.22
C VAL A 397 -10.50 -2.08 -33.79
N TYR A 398 -11.15 -3.19 -33.48
CA TYR A 398 -11.13 -3.86 -32.18
C TYR A 398 -10.34 -5.15 -32.28
N HIS A 399 -9.36 -5.33 -31.38
CA HIS A 399 -8.85 -6.64 -31.03
C HIS A 399 -9.85 -7.30 -30.08
N ILE A 400 -10.32 -8.50 -30.41
CA ILE A 400 -11.32 -9.26 -29.63
C ILE A 400 -10.76 -10.65 -29.33
N ASP A 401 -10.86 -11.04 -28.07
CA ASP A 401 -10.34 -12.26 -27.47
C ASP A 401 -11.48 -12.95 -26.71
N CYS A 402 -11.65 -14.25 -26.88
CA CYS A 402 -12.61 -15.05 -26.14
C CYS A 402 -12.02 -16.40 -25.70
N ASP A 403 -12.02 -16.64 -24.39
CA ASP A 403 -11.66 -17.93 -23.78
C ASP A 403 -12.94 -18.75 -23.58
N VAL A 404 -13.24 -19.65 -24.52
CA VAL A 404 -14.48 -20.44 -24.51
C VAL A 404 -14.30 -21.74 -23.72
N ARG A 405 -15.24 -22.05 -22.82
CA ARG A 405 -15.26 -23.30 -22.05
C ARG A 405 -16.50 -24.15 -22.30
N TYR A 406 -16.29 -25.46 -22.29
CA TYR A 406 -17.30 -26.48 -22.52
C TYR A 406 -17.01 -27.73 -21.67
N ALA A 407 -18.05 -28.55 -21.47
CA ALA A 407 -17.93 -29.90 -20.91
C ALA A 407 -18.78 -30.90 -21.73
N LEU A 408 -18.29 -32.13 -21.85
CA LEU A 408 -18.94 -33.21 -22.58
C LEU A 408 -18.87 -34.50 -21.76
N GLY A 409 -20.01 -35.17 -21.54
CA GLY A 409 -20.11 -36.39 -20.73
C GLY A 409 -20.80 -37.52 -21.48
N SER A 410 -20.33 -38.76 -21.30
CA SER A 410 -20.88 -39.93 -22.00
C SER A 410 -21.36 -41.03 -21.05
N ALA A 411 -22.51 -41.64 -21.36
CA ALA A 411 -23.04 -42.74 -20.57
C ALA A 411 -22.39 -44.09 -20.95
N THR A 412 -22.10 -44.31 -22.24
CA THR A 412 -21.72 -45.62 -22.81
C THR A 412 -20.60 -45.51 -23.86
N GLY A 413 -19.74 -44.50 -23.76
CA GLY A 413 -18.79 -44.13 -24.81
C GLY A 413 -19.45 -43.34 -25.95
N GLY A 414 -18.72 -42.39 -26.53
CA GLY A 414 -19.22 -41.54 -27.61
C GLY A 414 -18.23 -40.53 -28.14
N SER A 415 -18.51 -39.99 -29.32
CA SER A 415 -17.69 -38.98 -29.99
C SER A 415 -18.57 -37.84 -30.48
N GLY A 416 -18.02 -36.63 -30.43
CA GLY A 416 -18.62 -35.45 -31.01
C GLY A 416 -17.61 -34.32 -31.10
N TYR A 417 -18.08 -33.15 -31.50
CA TYR A 417 -17.30 -31.93 -31.50
C TYR A 417 -18.19 -30.72 -31.23
N ILE A 418 -17.57 -29.65 -30.76
CA ILE A 418 -18.20 -28.33 -30.64
C ILE A 418 -17.57 -27.43 -31.69
N ILE A 419 -18.40 -26.85 -32.55
CA ILE A 419 -18.03 -25.68 -33.34
C ILE A 419 -18.48 -24.46 -32.55
N GLY A 420 -17.66 -23.41 -32.51
CA GLY A 420 -18.05 -22.14 -31.92
C GLY A 420 -17.49 -20.96 -32.69
N TRP A 421 -18.18 -19.83 -32.61
CA TRP A 421 -17.82 -18.63 -33.37
C TRP A 421 -18.28 -17.34 -32.70
N LEU A 422 -17.55 -16.25 -32.99
CA LEU A 422 -17.99 -14.90 -32.67
C LEU A 422 -18.78 -14.34 -33.85
N ARG A 423 -19.92 -13.69 -33.56
CA ARG A 423 -20.77 -13.00 -34.54
C ARG A 423 -21.05 -11.57 -34.12
N ASP A 424 -21.12 -10.65 -35.08
CA ASP A 424 -21.72 -9.32 -34.89
C ASP A 424 -23.24 -9.44 -35.11
N GLU A 425 -23.99 -9.42 -34.01
CA GLU A 425 -25.46 -9.58 -33.99
C GLU A 425 -26.20 -8.40 -34.64
N THR A 426 -25.48 -7.34 -35.01
CA THR A 426 -26.02 -6.13 -35.64
C THR A 426 -25.85 -6.18 -37.18
N THR A 427 -25.20 -7.21 -37.71
CA THR A 427 -24.93 -7.43 -39.14
C THR A 427 -25.07 -8.88 -39.59
N ASP A 428 -25.18 -9.84 -38.67
CA ASP A 428 -25.04 -11.29 -38.91
C ASP A 428 -23.64 -11.70 -39.43
N THR A 429 -22.62 -10.85 -39.22
CA THR A 429 -21.25 -11.09 -39.70
C THR A 429 -20.51 -12.08 -38.81
N LEU A 430 -19.99 -13.16 -39.40
CA LEU A 430 -19.03 -14.07 -38.77
C LEU A 430 -17.66 -13.37 -38.60
N LEU A 431 -17.16 -13.29 -37.36
CA LEU A 431 -15.86 -12.66 -37.04
C LEU A 431 -14.70 -13.66 -37.01
N THR A 432 -14.88 -14.80 -36.35
CA THR A 432 -13.89 -15.89 -36.22
C THR A 432 -14.56 -17.15 -35.67
N SER A 433 -13.96 -18.31 -35.90
CA SER A 433 -14.54 -19.62 -35.51
C SER A 433 -13.48 -20.65 -35.12
N PHE A 434 -13.83 -21.55 -34.20
CA PHE A 434 -13.06 -22.75 -33.86
C PHE A 434 -13.87 -24.04 -34.08
N THR A 435 -13.18 -25.17 -34.06
CA THR A 435 -13.79 -26.49 -33.94
C THR A 435 -12.94 -27.33 -33.00
N GLN A 436 -13.55 -27.81 -31.92
CA GLN A 436 -12.89 -28.59 -30.88
C GLN A 436 -13.51 -29.99 -30.81
N ILE A 437 -12.69 -31.00 -31.11
CA ILE A 437 -13.11 -32.41 -31.16
C ILE A 437 -12.93 -33.05 -29.77
N ALA A 438 -13.87 -33.92 -29.39
CA ALA A 438 -13.90 -34.62 -28.12
C ALA A 438 -14.30 -36.09 -28.32
N ALA A 439 -13.41 -37.00 -27.93
CA ALA A 439 -13.59 -38.44 -28.06
C ALA A 439 -13.62 -39.09 -26.67
N ILE A 440 -14.83 -39.37 -26.18
CA ILE A 440 -15.06 -39.97 -24.87
C ILE A 440 -15.04 -41.49 -25.04
N ASN A 441 -13.85 -42.05 -24.90
CA ASN A 441 -13.54 -43.43 -25.28
C ASN A 441 -13.96 -44.49 -24.23
N ALA A 442 -14.52 -44.08 -23.09
CA ALA A 442 -15.00 -44.98 -22.04
C ALA A 442 -16.43 -44.65 -21.58
N GLU A 443 -17.12 -45.66 -21.02
CA GLU A 443 -18.43 -45.48 -20.38
C GLU A 443 -18.29 -44.62 -19.10
N ARG A 444 -19.26 -43.75 -18.85
CA ARG A 444 -19.32 -42.84 -17.68
C ARG A 444 -18.12 -41.90 -17.54
N GLN A 445 -17.29 -41.76 -18.58
CA GLN A 445 -16.25 -40.76 -18.62
C GLN A 445 -16.86 -39.39 -18.95
N GLU A 446 -16.37 -38.37 -18.24
CA GLU A 446 -16.62 -36.97 -18.56
C GLU A 446 -15.32 -36.33 -19.05
N GLN A 447 -15.38 -35.65 -20.19
CA GLN A 447 -14.33 -34.77 -20.68
C GLN A 447 -14.69 -33.34 -20.27
N GLN A 448 -14.47 -33.03 -19.00
CA GLN A 448 -14.20 -31.65 -18.57
C GLN A 448 -12.74 -31.31 -18.95
N GLY A 449 -12.47 -30.04 -19.23
CA GLY A 449 -11.11 -29.55 -19.49
C GLY A 449 -10.80 -29.28 -20.96
N GLY A 450 -11.44 -28.23 -21.50
CA GLY A 450 -10.96 -27.52 -22.68
C GLY A 450 -11.34 -26.05 -22.60
N THR A 451 -10.35 -25.17 -22.45
CA THR A 451 -10.50 -23.74 -22.76
C THR A 451 -10.01 -23.55 -24.19
N THR A 452 -10.92 -23.24 -25.12
CA THR A 452 -10.55 -22.91 -26.50
C THR A 452 -10.47 -21.40 -26.63
N HIS A 453 -9.26 -20.89 -26.81
CA HIS A 453 -9.00 -19.47 -27.02
C HIS A 453 -9.21 -19.11 -28.50
N ILE A 454 -10.04 -18.11 -28.78
CA ILE A 454 -10.22 -17.52 -30.11
C ILE A 454 -9.95 -16.02 -30.07
N MET A 455 -9.28 -15.53 -31.10
CA MET A 455 -8.78 -14.16 -31.19
C MET A 455 -8.99 -13.65 -32.61
N THR A 456 -9.34 -12.37 -32.77
CA THR A 456 -9.54 -11.73 -34.07
C THR A 456 -9.35 -10.21 -34.00
N GLU A 457 -9.03 -9.58 -35.13
CA GLU A 457 -9.24 -8.14 -35.30
C GLU A 457 -10.53 -7.92 -36.11
N TYR A 458 -11.43 -7.09 -35.60
CA TYR A 458 -12.70 -6.76 -36.24
C TYR A 458 -12.83 -5.25 -36.46
N THR A 459 -13.24 -4.83 -37.65
CA THR A 459 -13.43 -3.42 -38.01
C THR A 459 -14.91 -3.06 -37.97
N ALA A 460 -15.34 -2.40 -36.89
CA ALA A 460 -16.69 -1.90 -36.74
C ALA A 460 -16.84 -0.57 -37.51
N ALA A 461 -17.38 -0.62 -38.73
CA ALA A 461 -17.55 0.56 -39.59
C ALA A 461 -18.60 1.58 -39.07
N SER A 462 -19.42 1.18 -38.10
CA SER A 462 -20.29 2.07 -37.30
C SER A 462 -20.69 1.36 -36.01
N ALA A 463 -21.29 2.08 -35.06
CA ALA A 463 -21.60 1.59 -33.72
C ALA A 463 -22.92 2.18 -33.17
N PRO A 464 -23.52 1.61 -32.11
CA PRO A 464 -23.07 0.42 -31.37
C PRO A 464 -23.16 -0.87 -32.19
N ARG A 465 -22.30 -1.84 -31.85
CA ARG A 465 -22.37 -3.24 -32.32
C ARG A 465 -22.36 -4.17 -31.12
N THR A 466 -23.14 -5.25 -31.17
CA THR A 466 -23.02 -6.35 -30.19
C THR A 466 -22.27 -7.51 -30.84
N VAL A 467 -21.19 -7.96 -30.22
CA VAL A 467 -20.51 -9.22 -30.56
C VAL A 467 -20.91 -10.29 -29.55
N ARG A 468 -21.26 -11.48 -30.06
CA ARG A 468 -21.80 -12.61 -29.29
C ARG A 468 -21.07 -13.90 -29.66
N LEU A 469 -20.90 -14.80 -28.68
CA LEU A 469 -20.49 -16.18 -28.87
C LEU A 469 -21.69 -17.06 -29.26
N HIS A 470 -21.49 -17.87 -30.29
CA HIS A 470 -22.39 -18.92 -30.72
C HIS A 470 -21.70 -20.27 -30.64
N LEU A 471 -22.46 -21.32 -30.32
CA LEU A 471 -21.96 -22.68 -30.16
C LEU A 471 -22.90 -23.70 -30.82
N MET A 472 -22.34 -24.75 -31.39
CA MET A 472 -23.08 -25.90 -31.92
C MET A 472 -22.36 -27.18 -31.53
N PHE A 473 -23.04 -28.03 -30.76
CA PHE A 473 -22.60 -29.41 -30.51
C PHE A 473 -23.06 -30.33 -31.65
N VAL A 474 -22.14 -31.15 -32.17
CA VAL A 474 -22.43 -32.18 -33.19
C VAL A 474 -22.02 -33.55 -32.65
N LEU A 475 -22.97 -34.48 -32.65
CA LEU A 475 -22.76 -35.88 -32.30
C LEU A 475 -22.23 -36.65 -33.52
N THR A 476 -21.07 -37.30 -33.40
CA THR A 476 -20.49 -38.14 -34.47
C THR A 476 -20.66 -39.64 -34.23
N GLY A 477 -20.95 -40.08 -33.00
CA GLY A 477 -21.31 -41.47 -32.72
C GLY A 477 -21.38 -41.82 -31.23
N GLY A 478 -21.95 -42.98 -30.90
CA GLY A 478 -22.16 -43.43 -29.52
C GLY A 478 -23.27 -42.64 -28.79
N LYS A 479 -23.21 -42.57 -27.46
CA LYS A 479 -24.25 -41.91 -26.64
C LYS A 479 -23.66 -40.91 -25.65
N ILE A 480 -23.65 -39.64 -26.06
CA ILE A 480 -23.40 -38.49 -25.18
C ILE A 480 -24.62 -38.26 -24.27
N SER A 481 -24.36 -37.95 -23.01
CA SER A 481 -25.36 -37.74 -21.94
C SER A 481 -25.31 -36.36 -21.31
N ASN A 482 -24.21 -35.61 -21.46
CA ASN A 482 -24.18 -34.17 -21.26
C ASN A 482 -23.36 -33.49 -22.37
N ALA A 483 -23.78 -32.30 -22.79
CA ALA A 483 -22.99 -31.40 -23.61
C ALA A 483 -23.39 -29.97 -23.26
N GLU A 484 -22.47 -29.21 -22.67
CA GLU A 484 -22.72 -27.87 -22.16
C GLU A 484 -21.61 -26.88 -22.52
N ALA A 485 -22.01 -25.65 -22.79
CA ALA A 485 -21.15 -24.47 -22.65
C ALA A 485 -21.19 -24.01 -21.19
N GLY A 486 -20.07 -23.51 -20.66
CA GLY A 486 -19.99 -23.02 -19.27
C GLY A 486 -20.19 -24.11 -18.21
N GLY A 487 -19.08 -24.55 -17.60
CA GLY A 487 -19.12 -25.61 -16.58
C GLY A 487 -19.92 -25.20 -15.35
N THR A 488 -20.62 -26.16 -14.75
CA THR A 488 -21.31 -25.97 -13.46
C THR A 488 -20.38 -26.03 -12.24
N ASP A 489 -19.09 -26.35 -12.44
CA ASP A 489 -18.08 -26.41 -11.40
C ASP A 489 -17.36 -25.06 -11.21
N SER A 490 -16.80 -24.83 -10.03
CA SER A 490 -16.19 -23.54 -9.64
C SER A 490 -14.90 -23.19 -10.40
N ASN A 491 -14.45 -24.00 -11.36
CA ASN A 491 -13.21 -23.75 -12.10
C ASN A 491 -13.35 -22.69 -13.20
N GLY A 492 -14.57 -22.28 -13.57
CA GLY A 492 -14.89 -20.89 -13.94
C GLY A 492 -15.36 -20.59 -15.38
N ALA A 493 -15.80 -19.35 -15.57
CA ALA A 493 -16.49 -18.83 -16.76
C ALA A 493 -15.77 -18.96 -18.11
N THR A 494 -16.56 -18.89 -19.18
CA THR A 494 -16.14 -18.30 -20.46
C THR A 494 -15.84 -16.82 -20.28
N ARG A 495 -14.81 -16.31 -20.95
CA ARG A 495 -14.40 -14.90 -20.87
C ARG A 495 -14.37 -14.25 -22.24
N MET A 496 -14.65 -12.95 -22.31
CA MET A 496 -14.43 -12.15 -23.51
C MET A 496 -13.73 -10.84 -23.16
N ARG A 497 -12.78 -10.42 -23.99
CA ARG A 497 -12.00 -9.19 -23.86
C ARG A 497 -12.08 -8.42 -25.17
N LEU A 498 -12.17 -7.10 -25.11
CA LEU A 498 -11.94 -6.23 -26.27
C LEU A 498 -10.96 -5.10 -25.94
N LEU A 499 -10.27 -4.66 -26.97
CA LEU A 499 -9.45 -3.44 -26.98
C LEU A 499 -9.59 -2.76 -28.35
N LYS A 500 -10.07 -1.51 -28.39
CA LYS A 500 -9.97 -0.67 -29.58
C LYS A 500 -8.50 -0.32 -29.81
N VAL A 501 -7.94 -0.78 -30.93
CA VAL A 501 -6.52 -0.60 -31.28
C VAL A 501 -6.29 0.50 -32.30
N ARG A 502 -7.31 0.84 -33.11
CA ARG A 502 -7.32 1.93 -34.11
C ARG A 502 -8.73 2.52 -34.22
N ASP A 503 -8.83 3.76 -34.67
CA ASP A 503 -10.06 4.35 -35.25
C ASP A 503 -10.33 3.83 -36.68
#